data_AF-A0A352CTM2-F1
#
_entry.id   AF-A0A352CTM2-F1
#
_cell.length_a   1.000
_cell.length_b   1.000
_cell.length_c   1.000
_cell.angle_alpha   90.00
_cell.angle_beta   90.00
_cell.angle_gamma   90.00
#
_symmetry.space_group_name_H-M   'P 1'
#
loop_
_entity.id
_entity.type
_entity.pdbx_description
1 polymer ?
#
loop_
_entity_poly.entity_id
_entity_poly.type
_entity_poly.pdbx_seq_one_letter_code
_entity_poly.pdbx_strand_id
1 'polypeptide(L)'
;ASGGIRTRVIYLTPQARVLDQTMVEELAREKELVLLCGHYEGIDERVLQETVTDYVSIGDYVLTGGELGAAVLMDAVSRFVPGVLHNDESSQFESMQDNLLEYPHFTRPEQWHGRKVPPVLLTGDHGKIEEWRYQQAVARTQERRPDLLKNSFVLHTFWYGSQEAEEYASCLHGRISRYGEIQNYNRNKLIRSRNVLGNQELLLLVEGAGADGDVPFEERFRNLYGSGKTLAWICSDGSLAEKKKEFLADRGFRLLGCSRYSDAENTEQTDRLALDIRKKALHLAGR
;
A
#
# COMPACT_ATOMS: atom_id res chain seq x y z
N ALA A 1 -4.68 -33.86 -17.49
CA ALA A 1 -4.92 -32.76 -16.54
C ALA A 1 -3.58 -32.37 -15.91
N SER A 2 -2.83 -31.48 -16.56
CA SER A 2 -1.65 -30.84 -16.01
C SER A 2 -2.13 -29.64 -15.18
N GLY A 3 -1.72 -29.55 -13.91
CA GLY A 3 -2.01 -28.43 -13.02
C GLY A 3 -1.30 -27.14 -13.44
N GLY A 4 -1.60 -26.64 -14.64
CA GLY A 4 -1.15 -25.35 -15.13
C GLY A 4 -1.91 -24.21 -14.45
N ILE A 5 -1.24 -23.10 -14.23
CA ILE A 5 -1.85 -21.85 -13.78
C ILE A 5 -3.01 -21.53 -14.74
N ARG A 6 -4.24 -21.46 -14.22
CA ARG A 6 -5.42 -21.11 -15.03
C ARG A 6 -5.33 -19.62 -15.37
N THR A 7 -5.06 -19.30 -16.63
CA THR A 7 -5.07 -17.94 -17.15
C THR A 7 -6.37 -17.23 -16.77
N ARG A 8 -6.27 -16.00 -16.26
CA ARG A 8 -7.45 -15.21 -15.90
C ARG A 8 -8.07 -14.61 -17.15
N VAL A 9 -9.37 -14.86 -17.31
CA VAL A 9 -10.18 -14.33 -18.40
C VAL A 9 -11.10 -13.26 -17.81
N ILE A 10 -10.82 -12.01 -18.16
CA ILE A 10 -11.48 -10.83 -17.58
C ILE A 10 -12.52 -10.32 -18.57
N TYR A 11 -13.78 -10.32 -18.18
CA TYR A 11 -14.85 -9.68 -18.94
C TYR A 11 -15.02 -8.22 -18.53
N LEU A 12 -14.90 -7.32 -19.51
CA LEU A 12 -15.06 -5.88 -19.31
C LEU A 12 -16.55 -5.53 -19.41
N THR A 13 -17.16 -5.16 -18.29
CA THR A 13 -18.60 -4.89 -18.20
C THR A 13 -18.93 -3.86 -17.12
N PRO A 14 -19.91 -2.96 -17.33
CA PRO A 14 -20.33 -1.99 -16.32
C PRO A 14 -21.03 -2.62 -15.11
N GLN A 15 -21.41 -3.91 -15.18
CA GLN A 15 -22.12 -4.62 -14.09
C GLN A 15 -21.18 -5.09 -12.97
N ALA A 16 -19.89 -4.90 -13.13
CA ALA A 16 -18.87 -5.45 -12.25
C ALA A 16 -18.32 -4.44 -11.25
N ARG A 17 -17.43 -4.91 -10.37
CA ARG A 17 -16.65 -4.03 -9.49
C ARG A 17 -15.82 -3.08 -10.35
N VAL A 18 -15.86 -1.79 -9.98
CA VAL A 18 -15.03 -0.75 -10.60
C VAL A 18 -13.56 -1.02 -10.33
N LEU A 19 -12.75 -0.91 -11.37
CA LEU A 19 -11.30 -1.04 -11.36
C LEU A 19 -10.71 -0.04 -10.36
N ASP A 20 -9.89 -0.55 -9.46
CA ASP A 20 -9.11 0.25 -8.52
C ASP A 20 -7.63 -0.13 -8.57
N GLN A 21 -6.79 0.69 -7.95
CA GLN A 21 -5.34 0.51 -7.98
C GLN A 21 -4.90 -0.83 -7.38
N THR A 22 -5.59 -1.32 -6.34
CA THR A 22 -5.29 -2.62 -5.74
C THR A 22 -5.54 -3.76 -6.73
N MET A 23 -6.64 -3.71 -7.48
CA MET A 23 -6.93 -4.68 -8.53
C MET A 23 -5.89 -4.63 -9.67
N VAL A 24 -5.43 -3.44 -10.06
CA VAL A 24 -4.37 -3.30 -11.08
C VAL A 24 -3.08 -4.00 -10.64
N GLU A 25 -2.64 -3.76 -9.40
CA GLU A 25 -1.42 -4.37 -8.85
C GLU A 25 -1.55 -5.90 -8.67
N GLU A 26 -2.75 -6.39 -8.40
CA GLU A 26 -3.04 -7.84 -8.38
C GLU A 26 -2.91 -8.45 -9.77
N LEU A 27 -3.50 -7.81 -10.79
CA LEU A 27 -3.48 -8.29 -12.17
C LEU A 27 -2.10 -8.23 -12.80
N ALA A 28 -1.27 -7.25 -12.42
CA ALA A 28 0.11 -7.14 -12.88
C ALA A 28 1.03 -8.30 -12.49
N ARG A 29 0.61 -9.12 -11.52
CA ARG A 29 1.35 -10.32 -11.07
C ARG A 29 1.03 -11.56 -11.89
N GLU A 30 -0.02 -11.50 -12.70
CA GLU A 30 -0.40 -12.61 -13.56
C GLU A 30 0.57 -12.70 -14.75
N LYS A 31 1.00 -13.91 -15.09
CA LYS A 31 1.89 -14.12 -16.24
C LYS A 31 1.19 -13.88 -17.57
N GLU A 32 -0.13 -14.07 -17.59
CA GLU A 32 -0.96 -13.95 -18.77
C GLU A 32 -2.37 -13.52 -18.34
N LEU A 33 -2.95 -12.60 -19.09
CA LEU A 33 -4.33 -12.14 -18.96
C LEU A 33 -5.02 -12.24 -20.32
N VAL A 34 -6.26 -12.72 -20.33
CA VAL A 34 -7.14 -12.65 -21.51
C VAL A 34 -8.23 -11.64 -21.23
N LEU A 35 -8.35 -10.63 -22.08
CA LEU A 35 -9.36 -9.58 -21.96
C LEU A 35 -10.50 -9.86 -22.94
N LEU A 36 -11.70 -10.10 -22.41
CA LEU A 36 -12.90 -10.35 -23.18
C LEU A 36 -13.69 -9.05 -23.33
N CYS A 37 -13.70 -8.51 -24.55
CA CYS A 37 -14.45 -7.31 -24.90
C CYS A 37 -15.85 -7.69 -25.38
N GLY A 38 -16.88 -7.30 -24.63
CA GLY A 38 -18.27 -7.41 -25.07
C GLY A 38 -18.61 -6.32 -26.09
N HIS A 39 -19.53 -6.62 -26.99
CA HIS A 39 -20.12 -5.66 -27.92
C HIS A 39 -21.65 -5.84 -27.93
N TYR A 40 -22.37 -4.86 -28.47
CA TYR A 40 -23.84 -4.84 -28.48
C TYR A 40 -24.41 -4.89 -27.05
N GLU A 41 -25.38 -5.76 -26.80
CA GLU A 41 -26.01 -5.94 -25.49
C GLU A 41 -25.16 -6.76 -24.50
N GLY A 42 -24.10 -7.41 -24.97
CA GLY A 42 -23.23 -8.27 -24.18
C GLY A 42 -23.00 -9.65 -24.79
N ILE A 43 -22.47 -10.56 -23.97
CA ILE A 43 -22.14 -11.94 -24.33
C ILE A 43 -23.14 -12.87 -23.63
N ASP A 44 -23.44 -14.02 -24.25
CA ASP A 44 -24.32 -15.04 -23.66
C ASP A 44 -23.82 -15.46 -22.26
N GLU A 45 -24.70 -15.36 -21.27
CA GLU A 45 -24.40 -15.60 -19.86
C GLU A 45 -23.81 -17.00 -19.62
N ARG A 46 -24.18 -18.02 -20.40
CA ARG A 46 -23.67 -19.38 -20.25
C ARG A 46 -22.19 -19.48 -20.64
N VAL A 47 -21.79 -18.72 -21.66
CA VAL A 47 -20.38 -18.63 -22.08
C VAL A 47 -19.55 -17.92 -21.01
N LEU A 48 -20.12 -16.85 -20.42
CA LEU A 48 -19.50 -16.12 -19.33
C LEU A 48 -19.28 -17.03 -18.10
N GLN A 49 -20.29 -17.79 -17.69
CA GLN A 49 -20.21 -18.73 -16.55
C GLN A 49 -19.15 -19.83 -16.73
N GLU A 50 -18.89 -20.27 -17.97
CA GLU A 50 -17.92 -21.32 -18.26
C GLU A 50 -16.48 -20.79 -18.39
N THR A 51 -16.33 -19.60 -18.98
CA THR A 51 -15.04 -19.11 -19.48
C THR A 51 -14.43 -18.01 -18.60
N VAL A 52 -15.24 -17.09 -18.09
CA VAL A 52 -14.79 -15.87 -17.43
C VAL A 52 -14.46 -16.16 -15.97
N THR A 53 -13.29 -15.70 -15.52
CA THR A 53 -12.87 -15.81 -14.12
C THR A 53 -13.19 -14.53 -13.34
N ASP A 54 -13.20 -13.39 -14.03
CA ASP A 54 -13.28 -12.08 -13.41
C ASP A 54 -14.12 -11.12 -14.26
N TYR A 55 -14.84 -10.24 -13.58
CA TYR A 55 -15.63 -9.20 -14.21
C TYR A 55 -15.10 -7.86 -13.71
N VAL A 56 -14.86 -6.91 -14.62
CA VAL A 56 -14.29 -5.59 -14.27
C VAL A 56 -15.01 -4.48 -15.00
N SER A 57 -15.38 -3.44 -14.25
CA SER A 57 -15.89 -2.18 -14.79
C SER A 57 -14.78 -1.13 -14.75
N ILE A 58 -14.71 -0.23 -15.73
CA ILE A 58 -13.81 0.94 -15.67
C ILE A 58 -14.50 2.21 -15.17
N GLY A 59 -15.77 2.09 -14.74
CA GLY A 59 -16.52 3.17 -14.10
C GLY A 59 -18.02 3.09 -14.34
N ASP A 60 -18.76 3.99 -13.67
CA ASP A 60 -20.22 3.99 -13.66
C ASP A 60 -20.80 4.74 -14.88
N TYR A 61 -20.50 4.23 -16.07
CA TYR A 61 -20.97 4.73 -17.35
C TYR A 61 -20.96 3.62 -18.41
N VAL A 62 -21.63 3.83 -19.55
CA VAL A 62 -21.77 2.82 -20.61
C VAL A 62 -20.95 3.23 -21.83
N LEU A 63 -20.21 2.26 -22.39
CA LEU A 63 -19.47 2.37 -23.64
C LEU A 63 -20.10 1.48 -24.72
N THR A 64 -19.71 1.68 -25.97
CA THR A 64 -20.20 0.90 -27.12
C THR A 64 -19.65 -0.53 -27.20
N GLY A 65 -18.55 -0.79 -26.49
CA GLY A 65 -17.82 -2.05 -26.47
C GLY A 65 -16.73 -2.06 -25.40
N GLY A 66 -16.17 -3.23 -25.12
CA GLY A 66 -15.18 -3.45 -24.06
C GLY A 66 -13.75 -3.02 -24.40
N GLU A 67 -13.46 -2.64 -25.64
CA GLU A 67 -12.10 -2.40 -26.16
C GLU A 67 -11.39 -1.26 -25.42
N LEU A 68 -12.09 -0.17 -25.14
CA LEU A 68 -11.52 0.94 -24.35
C LEU A 68 -11.28 0.53 -22.89
N GLY A 69 -12.18 -0.29 -22.33
CA GLY A 69 -11.98 -0.87 -21.01
C GLY A 69 -10.74 -1.76 -20.95
N ALA A 70 -10.54 -2.59 -21.98
CA ALA A 70 -9.37 -3.42 -22.11
C ALA A 70 -8.09 -2.58 -22.29
N ALA A 71 -8.12 -1.51 -23.09
CA ALA A 71 -6.98 -0.61 -23.27
C ALA A 71 -6.60 0.11 -21.96
N VAL A 72 -7.59 0.60 -21.20
CA VAL A 72 -7.35 1.24 -19.88
C VAL A 72 -6.74 0.24 -18.90
N LEU A 73 -7.28 -0.98 -18.81
CA LEU A 73 -6.76 -2.02 -17.94
C LEU A 73 -5.32 -2.41 -18.33
N MET A 74 -5.07 -2.61 -19.63
CA MET A 74 -3.77 -2.96 -20.16
C MET A 74 -2.73 -1.87 -19.87
N ASP A 75 -3.06 -0.59 -20.08
CA ASP A 75 -2.18 0.54 -19.75
C ASP A 75 -1.83 0.52 -18.25
N ALA A 76 -2.85 0.52 -17.38
CA ALA A 76 -2.66 0.56 -15.94
C ALA A 76 -1.81 -0.62 -15.42
N VAL A 77 -2.06 -1.84 -15.92
CA VAL A 77 -1.34 -3.06 -15.54
C VAL A 77 0.10 -3.06 -16.10
N SER A 78 0.29 -2.65 -17.36
CA SER A 78 1.60 -2.70 -18.03
C SER A 78 2.67 -1.86 -17.33
N ARG A 79 2.27 -0.77 -16.66
CA ARG A 79 3.16 0.09 -15.88
C ARG A 79 3.92 -0.64 -14.77
N PHE A 80 3.37 -1.74 -14.27
CA PHE A 80 3.98 -2.58 -13.24
C PHE A 80 4.84 -3.72 -13.81
N VAL A 81 4.87 -3.88 -15.14
CA VAL A 81 5.71 -4.90 -15.78
C VAL A 81 7.15 -4.40 -15.84
N PRO A 82 8.14 -5.17 -15.33
CA PRO A 82 9.53 -4.76 -15.33
C PRO A 82 10.04 -4.34 -16.72
N GLY A 83 10.68 -3.18 -16.77
CA GLY A 83 11.25 -2.61 -18.01
C GLY A 83 10.30 -1.73 -18.83
N VAL A 84 9.01 -1.62 -18.47
CA VAL A 84 8.09 -0.67 -19.13
C VAL A 84 8.37 0.77 -18.69
N LEU A 85 8.53 1.00 -17.39
CA LEU A 85 9.00 2.27 -16.85
C LEU A 85 10.51 2.20 -16.61
N HIS A 86 11.24 3.26 -16.95
CA HIS A 86 12.70 3.35 -16.75
C HIS A 86 13.10 3.62 -15.28
N ASN A 87 12.12 3.92 -14.43
CA ASN A 87 12.29 4.41 -13.09
C ASN A 87 11.32 3.62 -12.19
N ASP A 88 11.88 2.75 -11.34
CA ASP A 88 11.07 1.94 -10.41
C ASP A 88 10.37 2.81 -9.36
N GLU A 89 10.92 3.97 -8.99
CA GLU A 89 10.28 4.94 -8.08
C GLU A 89 9.06 5.64 -8.73
N SER A 90 9.02 5.79 -10.06
CA SER A 90 7.92 6.46 -10.75
C SER A 90 6.60 5.71 -10.64
N SER A 91 6.62 4.38 -10.54
CA SER A 91 5.42 3.58 -10.26
C SER A 91 5.12 3.45 -8.76
N GLN A 92 6.09 3.76 -7.90
CA GLN A 92 6.02 3.46 -6.47
C GLN A 92 5.39 4.54 -5.63
N PHE A 93 5.16 5.77 -6.12
CA PHE A 93 4.59 6.85 -5.29
C PHE A 93 3.75 7.82 -6.12
N GLU A 94 2.52 7.39 -6.46
CA GLU A 94 1.56 8.20 -7.19
C GLU A 94 0.23 8.36 -6.42
N SER A 95 -0.73 9.04 -7.05
CA SER A 95 -2.08 9.14 -6.53
C SER A 95 -2.66 7.74 -6.28
N MET A 96 -3.53 7.61 -5.27
CA MET A 96 -4.24 6.40 -4.84
C MET A 96 -3.44 5.43 -3.95
N GLN A 97 -2.11 5.48 -3.89
CA GLN A 97 -1.33 4.48 -3.15
C GLN A 97 -1.52 4.54 -1.63
N ASP A 98 -1.47 5.73 -1.05
CA ASP A 98 -1.74 6.00 0.37
C ASP A 98 -3.20 6.40 0.61
N ASN A 99 -4.10 6.15 -0.37
CA ASN A 99 -5.42 6.78 -0.43
C ASN A 99 -5.33 8.32 -0.36
N LEU A 100 -4.26 8.87 -0.94
CA LEU A 100 -4.04 10.30 -1.13
C LEU A 100 -3.89 10.60 -2.62
N LEU A 101 -4.31 11.81 -3.02
CA LEU A 101 -3.97 12.41 -4.31
C LEU A 101 -2.57 13.04 -4.21
N GLU A 102 -1.85 13.05 -5.33
CA GLU A 102 -0.53 13.71 -5.38
C GLU A 102 -0.60 15.21 -5.09
N TYR A 103 0.50 15.73 -4.56
CA TYR A 103 0.75 17.15 -4.37
C TYR A 103 0.87 17.91 -5.71
N PRO A 104 0.80 19.26 -5.73
CA PRO A 104 1.03 20.01 -6.95
C PRO A 104 2.48 19.90 -7.42
N HIS A 105 2.66 19.63 -8.71
CA HIS A 105 3.96 19.68 -9.35
C HIS A 105 4.22 21.07 -9.93
N PHE A 106 5.47 21.51 -9.81
CA PHE A 106 5.97 22.76 -10.37
C PHE A 106 7.23 22.45 -11.17
N THR A 107 7.39 23.16 -12.28
CA THR A 107 8.58 23.09 -13.12
C THR A 107 8.98 24.51 -13.54
N ARG A 108 10.11 24.63 -14.22
CA ARG A 108 10.59 25.92 -14.71
C ARG A 108 9.59 26.54 -15.70
N PRO A 109 9.45 27.87 -15.72
CA PRO A 109 10.19 28.87 -14.93
C PRO A 109 9.63 29.07 -13.51
N GLU A 110 10.43 29.65 -12.59
CA GLU A 110 10.03 29.90 -11.20
C GLU A 110 8.82 30.85 -11.05
N GLN A 111 8.58 31.71 -12.03
CA GLN A 111 7.41 32.56 -12.09
C GLN A 111 6.74 32.47 -13.45
N TRP A 112 5.45 32.16 -13.46
CA TRP A 112 4.62 32.06 -14.66
C TRP A 112 3.33 32.87 -14.47
N HIS A 113 3.12 33.87 -15.33
CA HIS A 113 2.01 34.85 -15.21
C HIS A 113 1.82 35.43 -13.80
N GLY A 114 2.92 35.84 -13.16
CA GLY A 114 2.90 36.40 -11.81
C GLY A 114 2.80 35.36 -10.68
N ARG A 115 2.47 34.10 -10.99
CA ARG A 115 2.39 33.00 -10.01
C ARG A 115 3.77 32.40 -9.78
N LYS A 116 4.21 32.37 -8.53
CA LYS A 116 5.54 31.86 -8.14
C LYS A 116 5.45 30.40 -7.71
N VAL A 117 6.52 29.65 -7.94
CA VAL A 117 6.76 28.36 -7.29
C VAL A 117 6.81 28.57 -5.77
N PRO A 118 6.19 27.69 -4.96
CA PRO A 118 6.28 27.75 -3.50
C PRO A 118 7.74 27.86 -3.02
N PRO A 119 8.10 28.84 -2.16
CA PRO A 119 9.48 29.07 -1.76
C PRO A 119 10.17 27.85 -1.13
N VAL A 120 9.42 27.00 -0.43
CA VAL A 120 9.92 25.76 0.18
C VAL A 120 10.48 24.78 -0.86
N LEU A 121 9.96 24.78 -2.10
CA LEU A 121 10.46 23.93 -3.17
C LEU A 121 11.78 24.44 -3.76
N LEU A 122 12.20 25.66 -3.41
CA LEU A 122 13.43 26.30 -3.89
C LEU A 122 14.58 26.22 -2.87
N THR A 123 14.34 25.71 -1.66
CA THR A 123 15.35 25.70 -0.57
C THR A 123 16.34 24.54 -0.67
N GLY A 124 16.02 23.48 -1.42
CA GLY A 124 16.78 22.22 -1.42
C GLY A 124 16.68 21.41 -0.11
N ASP A 125 15.86 21.86 0.85
CA ASP A 125 15.66 21.17 2.13
C ASP A 125 14.68 20.00 1.93
N HIS A 126 15.22 18.80 1.67
CA HIS A 126 14.44 17.61 1.37
C HIS A 126 13.38 17.29 2.45
N GLY A 127 13.70 17.50 3.73
CA GLY A 127 12.75 17.26 4.82
C GLY A 127 11.55 18.21 4.78
N LYS A 128 11.81 19.52 4.59
CA LYS A 128 10.72 20.50 4.45
C LYS A 128 9.93 20.32 3.16
N ILE A 129 10.58 19.85 2.09
CA ILE A 129 9.93 19.56 0.81
C ILE A 129 8.98 18.38 0.94
N GLU A 130 9.40 17.27 1.56
CA GLU A 130 8.52 16.11 1.78
C GLU A 130 7.37 16.44 2.72
N GLU A 131 7.61 17.19 3.81
CA GLU A 131 6.54 17.65 4.71
C GLU A 131 5.52 18.52 3.96
N TRP A 132 5.99 19.47 3.14
CA TRP A 132 5.11 20.29 2.32
C TRP A 132 4.32 19.45 1.31
N ARG A 133 4.97 18.47 0.66
CA ARG A 133 4.34 17.54 -0.28
C ARG A 133 3.22 16.75 0.41
N TYR A 134 3.47 16.20 1.58
CA TYR A 134 2.46 15.49 2.37
C TYR A 134 1.27 16.39 2.71
N GLN A 135 1.52 17.58 3.26
CA GLN A 135 0.47 18.53 3.62
C GLN A 135 -0.40 18.92 2.41
N GLN A 136 0.21 19.13 1.23
CA GLN A 136 -0.54 19.44 0.01
C GLN A 136 -1.34 18.25 -0.52
N ALA A 137 -0.79 17.03 -0.44
CA ALA A 137 -1.48 15.81 -0.81
C ALA A 137 -2.74 15.61 0.06
N VAL A 138 -2.60 15.73 1.38
CA VAL A 138 -3.72 15.67 2.34
C VAL A 138 -4.76 16.75 2.05
N ALA A 139 -4.34 18.01 1.91
CA ALA A 139 -5.27 19.12 1.65
C ALA A 139 -6.05 18.93 0.33
N ARG A 140 -5.38 18.51 -0.75
CA ARG A 140 -6.02 18.25 -2.03
C ARG A 140 -6.98 17.06 -1.98
N THR A 141 -6.60 16.02 -1.25
CA THR A 141 -7.46 14.84 -1.07
C THR A 141 -8.70 15.21 -0.28
N GLN A 142 -8.56 15.97 0.82
CA GLN A 142 -9.69 16.47 1.60
C GLN A 142 -10.66 17.31 0.75
N GLU A 143 -10.13 18.13 -0.16
CA GLU A 143 -10.93 18.99 -1.04
C GLU A 143 -11.66 18.19 -2.14
N ARG A 144 -10.96 17.27 -2.82
CA ARG A 144 -11.43 16.67 -4.08
C ARG A 144 -11.95 15.24 -3.96
N ARG A 145 -11.41 14.47 -3.01
CA ARG A 145 -11.70 13.05 -2.78
C ARG A 145 -11.71 12.74 -1.28
N PRO A 146 -12.60 13.38 -0.50
CA PRO A 146 -12.68 13.15 0.95
C PRO A 146 -12.98 11.69 1.31
N ASP A 147 -13.56 10.92 0.38
CA ASP A 147 -13.75 9.48 0.48
C ASP A 147 -12.43 8.70 0.57
N LEU A 148 -11.39 9.13 -0.17
CA LEU A 148 -10.06 8.52 -0.08
C LEU A 148 -9.41 8.84 1.27
N LEU A 149 -9.44 10.11 1.69
CA LEU A 149 -8.81 10.54 2.95
C LEU A 149 -9.45 9.87 4.18
N LYS A 150 -10.76 9.59 4.14
CA LYS A 150 -11.41 8.81 5.21
C LYS A 150 -10.78 7.42 5.37
N ASN A 151 -10.34 6.84 4.26
CA ASN A 151 -9.78 5.49 4.16
C ASN A 151 -8.23 5.48 4.11
N SER A 152 -7.56 6.64 4.23
CA SER A 152 -6.09 6.70 4.30
C SER A 152 -5.58 6.24 5.65
N PHE A 153 -4.31 5.83 5.70
CA PHE A 153 -3.61 5.54 6.94
C PHE A 153 -2.23 6.22 6.94
N VAL A 154 -1.69 6.45 8.14
CA VAL A 154 -0.29 6.85 8.34
C VAL A 154 0.49 5.64 8.83
N LEU A 155 1.57 5.30 8.13
CA LEU A 155 2.41 4.16 8.47
C LEU A 155 3.42 4.51 9.56
N HIS A 156 3.41 3.75 10.64
CA HIS A 156 4.41 3.78 11.71
C HIS A 156 5.18 2.47 11.70
N THR A 157 6.44 2.50 11.29
CA THR A 157 7.30 1.30 11.22
C THR A 157 8.28 1.30 12.37
N PHE A 158 8.11 0.36 13.29
CA PHE A 158 9.01 0.19 14.42
C PHE A 158 9.80 -1.08 14.24
N TRP A 159 11.12 -0.96 14.26
CA TRP A 159 12.01 -2.10 14.09
C TRP A 159 12.92 -2.28 15.29
N TYR A 160 13.28 -3.53 15.55
CA TYR A 160 14.15 -3.93 16.65
C TYR A 160 14.99 -5.14 16.23
N GLY A 161 16.21 -5.23 16.76
CA GLY A 161 17.18 -6.26 16.41
C GLY A 161 18.31 -5.71 15.54
N SER A 162 18.76 -6.53 14.59
CA SER A 162 19.99 -6.33 13.83
C SER A 162 19.85 -5.30 12.69
N GLN A 163 20.96 -5.04 11.99
CA GLN A 163 20.99 -4.14 10.84
C GLN A 163 20.11 -4.66 9.69
N GLU A 164 20.03 -5.97 9.51
CA GLU A 164 19.17 -6.59 8.50
C GLU A 164 17.69 -6.23 8.77
N ALA A 165 17.27 -6.19 10.05
CA ALA A 165 15.93 -5.77 10.42
C ALA A 165 15.63 -4.30 10.05
N GLU A 166 16.63 -3.42 10.15
CA GLU A 166 16.53 -2.01 9.74
C GLU A 166 16.35 -1.89 8.22
N GLU A 167 17.16 -2.63 7.45
CA GLU A 167 17.15 -2.63 5.99
C GLU A 167 15.83 -3.16 5.45
N TYR A 168 15.35 -4.30 5.98
CA TYR A 168 14.05 -4.85 5.61
C TYR A 168 12.89 -3.93 6.02
N ALA A 169 12.93 -3.35 7.23
CA ALA A 169 11.89 -2.42 7.68
C ALA A 169 11.80 -1.20 6.75
N SER A 170 12.95 -0.64 6.36
CA SER A 170 13.01 0.49 5.43
C SER A 170 12.52 0.09 4.03
N CYS A 171 12.95 -1.08 3.56
CA CYS A 171 12.57 -1.65 2.26
C CYS A 171 11.05 -1.90 2.16
N LEU A 172 10.46 -2.50 3.19
CA LEU A 172 9.03 -2.79 3.25
C LEU A 172 8.20 -1.52 3.49
N HIS A 173 8.69 -0.58 4.31
CA HIS A 173 8.04 0.71 4.53
C HIS A 173 7.84 1.46 3.21
N GLY A 174 8.91 1.66 2.44
CA GLY A 174 8.85 2.37 1.16
C GLY A 174 7.93 1.71 0.13
N ARG A 175 7.67 0.40 0.23
CA ARG A 175 6.71 -0.30 -0.64
C ARG A 175 5.26 -0.19 -0.18
N ILE A 176 5.04 0.07 1.10
CA ILE A 176 3.70 0.24 1.67
C ILE A 176 3.26 1.69 1.56
N SER A 177 4.12 2.65 1.89
CA SER A 177 3.76 4.05 1.92
C SER A 177 4.93 4.96 1.58
N ARG A 178 4.61 6.10 0.98
CA ARG A 178 5.58 7.19 0.83
C ARG A 178 5.83 7.91 2.14
N TYR A 179 4.78 8.01 2.94
CA TYR A 179 4.72 8.85 4.13
C TYR A 179 4.66 7.98 5.39
N GLY A 180 5.15 8.55 6.48
CA GLY A 180 5.14 7.87 7.77
C GLY A 180 6.46 8.02 8.50
N GLU A 181 6.58 7.26 9.57
CA GLU A 181 7.74 7.30 10.43
C GLU A 181 8.38 5.92 10.55
N ILE A 182 9.71 5.90 10.54
CA ILE A 182 10.50 4.72 10.87
C ILE A 182 11.25 5.01 12.16
N GLN A 183 11.08 4.16 13.16
CA GLN A 183 11.70 4.35 14.48
C GLN A 183 12.50 3.11 14.91
N ASN A 184 13.73 3.36 15.38
CA ASN A 184 14.65 2.33 15.88
C ASN A 184 14.39 2.04 17.37
N TYR A 185 13.69 0.94 17.65
CA TYR A 185 13.34 0.51 19.01
C TYR A 185 14.47 -0.21 19.74
N ASN A 186 15.68 -0.32 19.17
CA ASN A 186 16.88 -0.66 19.95
C ASN A 186 17.22 0.44 20.97
N ARG A 187 16.78 1.69 20.73
CA ARG A 187 17.08 2.84 21.60
C ARG A 187 16.19 2.87 22.85
N ASN A 188 16.82 2.76 24.03
CA ASN A 188 16.16 2.78 25.34
C ASN A 188 15.23 3.99 25.61
N LYS A 189 15.49 5.13 24.97
CA LYS A 189 14.63 6.32 25.09
C LYS A 189 13.21 6.04 24.58
N LEU A 190 13.08 5.34 23.45
CA LEU A 190 11.79 5.06 22.81
C LEU A 190 10.98 4.01 23.58
N ILE A 191 11.65 3.04 24.21
CA ILE A 191 11.03 2.08 25.12
C ILE A 191 10.35 2.78 26.31
N ARG A 192 10.96 3.86 26.80
CA ARG A 192 10.51 4.59 27.98
C ARG A 192 9.44 5.64 27.67
N SER A 193 9.39 6.13 26.43
CA SER A 193 8.36 7.08 25.99
C SER A 193 7.05 6.37 25.77
N ARG A 194 5.96 6.99 26.24
CA ARG A 194 4.61 6.56 25.93
C ARG A 194 4.29 6.95 24.48
N ASN A 195 4.07 5.94 23.63
CA ASN A 195 3.70 6.11 22.23
C ASN A 195 2.24 5.66 22.05
N VAL A 196 1.38 6.58 21.63
CA VAL A 196 -0.05 6.34 21.44
C VAL A 196 -0.38 6.55 19.99
N LEU A 197 -0.86 5.49 19.34
CA LEU A 197 -1.26 5.51 17.96
C LEU A 197 -2.78 5.64 17.81
N GLY A 198 -3.19 6.42 16.82
CA GLY A 198 -4.58 6.78 16.53
C GLY A 198 -5.33 5.76 15.67
N ASN A 199 -6.57 6.10 15.29
CA ASN A 199 -7.46 5.22 14.53
C ASN A 199 -7.06 5.06 13.05
N GLN A 200 -6.44 6.08 12.46
CA GLN A 200 -6.00 6.09 11.05
C GLN A 200 -4.49 5.79 10.95
N GLU A 201 -3.95 5.06 11.92
CA GLU A 201 -2.54 4.69 11.93
C GLU A 201 -2.40 3.18 11.76
N LEU A 202 -1.38 2.80 10.98
CA LEU A 202 -0.98 1.44 10.74
C LEU A 202 0.39 1.23 11.35
N LEU A 203 0.47 0.33 12.33
CA LEU A 203 1.72 -0.10 12.93
C LEU A 203 2.31 -1.27 12.13
N LEU A 204 3.53 -1.12 11.64
CA LEU A 204 4.36 -2.20 11.13
C LEU A 204 5.48 -2.49 12.14
N LEU A 205 5.43 -3.64 12.80
CA LEU A 205 6.49 -4.11 13.68
C LEU A 205 7.41 -5.05 12.92
N VAL A 206 8.71 -4.77 12.93
CA VAL A 206 9.75 -5.64 12.36
C VAL A 206 10.70 -6.07 13.46
N GLU A 207 10.75 -7.38 13.71
CA GLU A 207 11.58 -7.99 14.73
C GLU A 207 12.62 -8.90 14.07
N GLY A 208 13.90 -8.52 14.17
CA GLY A 208 15.01 -9.30 13.64
C GLY A 208 15.29 -10.58 14.45
N ALA A 209 16.08 -11.47 13.85
CA ALA A 209 16.54 -12.69 14.49
C ALA A 209 17.29 -12.39 15.81
N GLY A 210 17.05 -13.20 16.86
CA GLY A 210 17.71 -13.04 18.16
C GLY A 210 17.22 -11.89 19.04
N ALA A 211 16.23 -11.10 18.57
CA ALA A 211 15.61 -10.00 19.32
C ALA A 211 15.13 -10.40 20.73
N ASP A 212 14.48 -11.57 20.85
CA ASP A 212 13.94 -12.08 22.13
C ASP A 212 15.05 -12.43 23.16
N GLY A 213 16.33 -12.45 22.77
CA GLY A 213 17.46 -12.79 23.64
C GLY A 213 17.90 -11.69 24.62
N ASP A 214 17.64 -10.40 24.29
CA ASP A 214 18.12 -9.26 25.09
C ASP A 214 17.03 -8.62 25.97
N VAL A 215 15.82 -8.40 25.42
CA VAL A 215 14.67 -7.84 26.15
C VAL A 215 13.38 -8.42 25.58
N PRO A 216 12.48 -9.00 26.40
CA PRO A 216 11.22 -9.58 25.91
C PRO A 216 10.35 -8.58 25.15
N PHE A 217 9.61 -9.06 24.14
CA PHE A 217 8.69 -8.27 23.32
C PHE A 217 7.73 -7.39 24.15
N GLU A 218 7.10 -7.95 25.18
CA GLU A 218 6.13 -7.25 26.02
C GLU A 218 6.77 -6.14 26.86
N GLU A 219 8.04 -6.29 27.24
CA GLU A 219 8.80 -5.25 27.93
C GLU A 219 9.24 -4.16 26.96
N ARG A 220 9.70 -4.55 25.76
CA ARG A 220 10.15 -3.64 24.71
C ARG A 220 9.04 -2.70 24.24
N PHE A 221 7.84 -3.22 24.03
CA PHE A 221 6.69 -2.46 23.54
C PHE A 221 5.69 -2.09 24.64
N ARG A 222 6.08 -2.20 25.93
CA ARG A 222 5.19 -1.95 27.09
C ARG A 222 4.50 -0.59 27.12
N ASN A 223 5.09 0.40 26.45
CA ASN A 223 4.60 1.78 26.41
C ASN A 223 3.95 2.15 25.07
N LEU A 224 3.71 1.15 24.22
CA LEU A 224 3.00 1.30 22.96
C LEU A 224 1.51 1.02 23.17
N TYR A 225 0.67 1.92 22.70
CA TYR A 225 -0.79 1.84 22.83
C TYR A 225 -1.45 2.22 21.52
N GLY A 226 -2.51 1.51 21.13
CA GLY A 226 -3.43 1.87 20.07
C GLY A 226 -4.73 2.42 20.65
N SER A 227 -5.53 3.03 19.79
CA SER A 227 -6.82 3.64 20.15
C SER A 227 -8.00 2.66 20.12
N GLY A 228 -7.75 1.35 19.98
CA GLY A 228 -8.77 0.29 19.85
C GLY A 228 -9.18 -0.04 18.42
N LYS A 229 -8.84 0.82 17.45
CA LYS A 229 -9.00 0.58 16.00
C LYS A 229 -7.68 0.58 15.23
N THR A 230 -6.58 0.97 15.88
CA THR A 230 -5.25 1.02 15.26
C THR A 230 -4.89 -0.35 14.70
N LEU A 231 -4.48 -0.38 13.45
CA LEU A 231 -4.14 -1.62 12.76
C LEU A 231 -2.69 -1.96 13.01
N ALA A 232 -2.36 -3.25 13.11
CA ALA A 232 -0.98 -3.70 13.30
C ALA A 232 -0.63 -4.88 12.39
N TRP A 233 0.59 -4.88 11.87
CA TRP A 233 1.22 -5.99 11.17
C TRP A 233 2.56 -6.33 11.83
N ILE A 234 2.89 -7.62 11.95
CA ILE A 234 4.15 -8.08 12.55
C ILE A 234 4.95 -8.91 11.56
N CYS A 235 6.21 -8.56 11.38
CA CYS A 235 7.24 -9.34 10.70
C CYS A 235 8.23 -9.87 11.74
N SER A 236 8.36 -11.19 11.87
CA SER A 236 9.28 -11.83 12.84
C SER A 236 9.98 -13.06 12.25
N ASP A 237 11.16 -13.43 12.75
CA ASP A 237 11.91 -14.62 12.28
C ASP A 237 11.20 -15.97 12.61
N GLY A 238 10.30 -15.98 13.61
CA GLY A 238 9.58 -17.17 14.07
C GLY A 238 8.08 -17.20 13.74
N SER A 239 7.40 -18.29 14.16
CA SER A 239 5.94 -18.30 14.26
C SER A 239 5.50 -17.27 15.30
N LEU A 240 4.60 -16.36 14.95
CA LEU A 240 4.08 -15.38 15.88
C LEU A 240 3.45 -16.08 17.10
N ALA A 241 4.08 -15.94 18.26
CA ALA A 241 3.54 -16.49 19.50
C ALA A 241 2.20 -15.82 19.82
N GLU A 242 1.17 -16.59 20.17
CA GLU A 242 -0.16 -16.07 20.55
C GLU A 242 -0.06 -14.96 21.61
N LYS A 243 0.92 -15.05 22.52
CA LYS A 243 1.24 -14.01 23.51
C LYS A 243 1.50 -12.63 22.91
N LYS A 244 2.21 -12.53 21.78
CA LYS A 244 2.49 -11.24 21.11
C LYS A 244 1.20 -10.65 20.51
N LYS A 245 0.28 -11.51 20.05
CA LYS A 245 -1.05 -11.09 19.55
C LYS A 245 -1.93 -10.57 20.68
N GLU A 246 -2.03 -11.34 21.77
CA GLU A 246 -2.79 -10.96 22.97
C GLU A 246 -2.28 -9.65 23.55
N PHE A 247 -0.95 -9.50 23.66
CA PHE A 247 -0.32 -8.27 24.13
C PHE A 247 -0.76 -7.05 23.30
N LEU A 248 -0.70 -7.11 21.98
CA LEU A 248 -1.10 -5.98 21.13
C LEU A 248 -2.62 -5.72 21.20
N ALA A 249 -3.43 -6.78 21.28
CA ALA A 249 -4.88 -6.65 21.47
C ALA A 249 -5.21 -5.92 22.77
N ASP A 250 -4.58 -6.29 23.88
CA ASP A 250 -4.73 -5.64 25.20
C ASP A 250 -4.26 -4.17 25.18
N ARG A 251 -3.35 -3.83 24.26
CA ARG A 251 -2.88 -2.46 24.03
C ARG A 251 -3.73 -1.67 23.05
N GLY A 252 -4.84 -2.22 22.56
CA GLY A 252 -5.78 -1.51 21.69
C GLY A 252 -5.42 -1.58 20.19
N PHE A 253 -4.63 -2.57 19.77
CA PHE A 253 -4.36 -2.84 18.36
C PHE A 253 -5.24 -3.96 17.82
N ARG A 254 -5.59 -3.85 16.53
CA ARG A 254 -6.22 -4.91 15.75
C ARG A 254 -5.20 -5.49 14.81
N LEU A 255 -4.84 -6.75 15.02
CA LEU A 255 -3.84 -7.42 14.19
C LEU A 255 -4.42 -7.74 12.80
N LEU A 256 -3.80 -7.19 11.77
CA LEU A 256 -4.11 -7.45 10.36
C LEU A 256 -3.53 -8.77 9.85
N GLY A 257 -2.38 -9.15 10.40
CA GLY A 257 -1.65 -10.32 9.97
C GLY A 257 -0.24 -10.33 10.51
N CYS A 258 0.46 -11.40 10.14
CA CYS A 258 1.87 -11.56 10.42
C CYS A 258 2.54 -12.30 9.28
N SER A 259 3.82 -12.02 9.08
CA SER A 259 4.66 -12.68 8.10
C SER A 259 6.01 -13.02 8.71
N ARG A 260 6.71 -13.98 8.11
CA ARG A 260 8.11 -14.16 8.44
C ARG A 260 8.91 -12.99 7.89
N TYR A 261 9.86 -12.53 8.69
CA TYR A 261 10.95 -11.71 8.21
C TYR A 261 11.68 -12.46 7.08
N SER A 262 11.92 -11.80 5.94
CA SER A 262 12.67 -12.36 4.81
C SER A 262 13.85 -11.48 4.47
N ASP A 263 14.72 -11.96 3.59
CA ASP A 263 15.80 -11.14 3.04
C ASP A 263 15.22 -9.91 2.30
N ALA A 264 15.77 -8.73 2.59
CA ALA A 264 15.38 -7.48 1.96
C ALA A 264 15.69 -7.45 0.46
N GLU A 265 16.62 -8.29 0.00
CA GLU A 265 16.96 -8.45 -1.41
C GLU A 265 15.88 -9.21 -2.21
N ASN A 266 14.96 -9.91 -1.54
CA ASN A 266 13.84 -10.59 -2.20
C ASN A 266 12.70 -9.60 -2.51
N THR A 267 12.88 -8.84 -3.59
CA THR A 267 11.96 -7.77 -4.02
C THR A 267 10.55 -8.28 -4.29
N GLU A 268 10.39 -9.38 -5.03
CA GLU A 268 9.08 -9.94 -5.39
C GLU A 268 8.26 -10.34 -4.14
N GLN A 269 8.90 -11.00 -3.17
CA GLN A 269 8.24 -11.38 -1.92
C GLN A 269 7.84 -10.15 -1.09
N THR A 270 8.70 -9.14 -1.05
CA THR A 270 8.46 -7.90 -0.29
C THR A 270 7.34 -7.07 -0.94
N ASP A 271 7.31 -6.97 -2.26
CA ASP A 271 6.22 -6.31 -3.01
C ASP A 271 4.89 -7.04 -2.78
N ARG A 272 4.93 -8.38 -2.77
CA ARG A 272 3.76 -9.20 -2.47
C ARG A 272 3.19 -8.90 -1.10
N LEU A 273 4.06 -8.87 -0.10
CA LEU A 273 3.68 -8.57 1.28
C LEU A 273 3.16 -7.14 1.43
N ALA A 274 3.83 -6.16 0.83
CA ALA A 274 3.42 -4.76 0.88
C ALA A 274 2.01 -4.54 0.32
N LEU A 275 1.68 -5.18 -0.82
CA LEU A 275 0.33 -5.12 -1.39
C LEU A 275 -0.71 -5.78 -0.47
N ASP A 276 -0.41 -6.93 0.14
CA ASP A 276 -1.35 -7.59 1.06
C ASP A 276 -1.62 -6.72 2.30
N ILE A 277 -0.58 -6.09 2.85
CA ILE A 277 -0.69 -5.15 3.97
C ILE A 277 -1.58 -3.96 3.56
N ARG A 278 -1.28 -3.31 2.43
CA ARG A 278 -2.07 -2.18 1.92
C ARG A 278 -3.52 -2.58 1.72
N LYS A 279 -3.78 -3.67 0.99
CA LYS A 279 -5.13 -4.17 0.72
C LYS A 279 -5.94 -4.37 2.00
N LYS A 280 -5.33 -5.01 3.02
CA LYS A 280 -6.00 -5.25 4.31
C LYS A 280 -6.21 -3.96 5.11
N ALA A 281 -5.23 -3.07 5.11
CA ALA A 281 -5.35 -1.78 5.78
C ALA A 281 -6.47 -0.94 5.17
N LEU A 282 -6.52 -0.84 3.84
CA LEU A 282 -7.53 -0.07 3.12
C LEU A 282 -8.94 -0.67 3.27
N HIS A 283 -9.06 -2.01 3.26
CA HIS A 283 -10.36 -2.67 3.44
C HIS A 283 -10.96 -2.44 4.83
N LEU A 284 -10.12 -2.34 5.87
CA LEU A 284 -10.56 -2.17 7.25
C LEU A 284 -10.66 -0.71 7.68
N ALA A 285 -9.95 0.22 7.03
CA ALA A 285 -10.17 1.65 7.22
C ALA A 285 -11.55 2.12 6.72
N GLY A 286 -12.11 1.42 5.72
CA GLY A 286 -13.44 1.70 5.18
C GLY A 286 -14.63 1.14 5.98
N ARG A 287 -14.40 0.38 7.05
CA ARG A 287 -15.43 -0.24 7.90
C ARG A 287 -15.39 0.28 9.34
#